data_AF-A0A923AJT4-F1
#
_entry.id   AF-A0A923AJT4-F1
#
_cell.length_a   1.000
_cell.length_b   1.000
_cell.length_c   1.000
_cell.angle_alpha   90.00
_cell.angle_beta   90.00
_cell.angle_gamma   90.00
#
_symmetry.space_group_name_H-M   'P 1'
#
loop_
_entity.id
_entity.type
_entity.pdbx_description
1 polymer ?
#
loop_
_entity_poly.entity_id
_entity_poly.type
_entity_poly.pdbx_seq_one_letter_code
_entity_poly.pdbx_strand_id
1 'polypeptide(L)'
;TRYAETVKDYCPDPSLAGLAIGLDVPAANAEAERLLAAWPTDPTPAQRRHLAAIFLAAGEPGSALVQWLRLAPSDRLASDGPTPDLVAKLEKAKGRGNETNLIAAVLAAQLGLERLWSVDDHSADNPGPADQEAYAAAIQRAWDNPATTKRRAEEERLSAGLAEPDGLMAMYRAYNDPTEPMLAYQSDFGAAFVETSPQGFGRSYLAYWETRNLRMVANIRDVIGRRPGGRLLAIVGASHKGYYEAYLDKMHDVRLVDTSKLLR
;
A
#
# COMPACT_ATOMS: atom_id res chain seq x y z
N THR A 1 20.99 -9.08 -8.28
CA THR A 1 20.24 -8.37 -9.34
C THR A 1 19.74 -7.04 -8.79
N ARG A 2 19.28 -6.10 -9.63
CA ARG A 2 18.80 -4.77 -9.19
C ARG A 2 17.77 -4.83 -8.04
N TYR A 3 16.87 -5.82 -8.08
CA TYR A 3 15.73 -5.94 -7.17
C TYR A 3 15.91 -6.99 -6.06
N ALA A 4 17.12 -7.51 -5.84
CA ALA A 4 17.31 -8.63 -4.91
C ALA A 4 16.89 -8.29 -3.47
N GLU A 5 17.34 -7.16 -2.92
CA GLU A 5 16.92 -6.71 -1.59
C GLU A 5 15.44 -6.31 -1.57
N THR A 6 14.96 -5.62 -2.61
CA THR A 6 13.54 -5.27 -2.75
C THR A 6 12.63 -6.50 -2.66
N VAL A 7 12.96 -7.57 -3.37
CA VAL A 7 12.18 -8.82 -3.35
C VAL A 7 12.21 -9.44 -1.95
N LYS A 8 13.36 -9.45 -1.30
CA LYS A 8 13.52 -10.00 0.05
C LYS A 8 12.72 -9.22 1.10
N ASP A 9 12.70 -7.90 1.00
CA ASP A 9 12.13 -7.03 2.03
C ASP A 9 10.63 -6.75 1.81
N TYR A 10 10.18 -6.69 0.56
CA TYR A 10 8.82 -6.22 0.22
C TYR A 10 7.93 -7.27 -0.44
N CYS A 11 8.47 -8.31 -1.08
CA CYS A 11 7.63 -9.35 -1.70
C CYS A 11 7.26 -10.43 -0.66
N PRO A 12 5.96 -10.66 -0.39
CA PRO A 12 5.54 -11.79 0.43
C PRO A 12 5.94 -13.11 -0.24
N ASP A 13 6.44 -14.08 0.53
CA ASP A 13 6.72 -15.42 0.00
C ASP A 13 5.41 -16.16 -0.34
N PRO A 14 5.16 -16.48 -1.63
CA PRO A 14 3.97 -17.20 -2.07
C PRO A 14 4.19 -18.72 -2.13
N SER A 15 5.39 -19.23 -1.84
CA SER A 15 5.80 -20.60 -2.15
C SER A 15 4.87 -21.67 -1.56
N LEU A 16 4.48 -21.52 -0.29
CA LEU A 16 3.55 -22.47 0.35
C LEU A 16 2.18 -22.51 -0.33
N ALA A 17 1.69 -21.37 -0.80
CA ALA A 17 0.42 -21.29 -1.52
C ALA A 17 0.58 -21.81 -2.96
N GLY A 18 1.67 -21.46 -3.64
CA GLY A 18 1.97 -22.00 -4.97
C GLY A 18 2.04 -23.52 -4.97
N LEU A 19 2.67 -24.13 -3.95
CA LEU A 19 2.71 -25.58 -3.76
C LEU A 19 1.33 -26.17 -3.47
N ALA A 20 0.53 -25.53 -2.62
CA ALA A 20 -0.81 -26.02 -2.26
C ALA A 20 -1.78 -26.03 -3.46
N ILE A 21 -1.66 -25.04 -4.36
CA ILE A 21 -2.58 -24.86 -5.48
C ILE A 21 -2.01 -25.41 -6.79
N GLY A 22 -0.70 -25.67 -6.84
CA GLY A 22 0.00 -26.16 -8.04
C GLY A 22 0.23 -25.09 -9.10
N LEU A 23 0.26 -23.81 -8.71
CA LEU A 23 0.44 -22.66 -9.62
C LEU A 23 1.63 -21.80 -9.19
N ASP A 24 2.38 -21.32 -10.17
CA ASP A 24 3.36 -20.25 -9.94
C ASP A 24 2.67 -18.87 -9.89
N VAL A 25 3.44 -17.82 -9.56
CA VAL A 25 2.88 -16.47 -9.36
C VAL A 25 2.16 -15.93 -10.61
N PRO A 26 2.75 -16.00 -11.83
CA PRO A 26 2.04 -15.57 -13.04
C PRO A 26 0.77 -16.38 -13.33
N ALA A 27 0.82 -17.71 -13.20
CA ALA A 27 -0.35 -18.55 -13.44
C ALA A 27 -1.46 -18.32 -12.41
N ALA A 28 -1.11 -18.10 -11.14
CA ALA A 28 -2.06 -17.77 -10.09
C ALA A 28 -2.73 -16.40 -10.32
N ASN A 29 -1.98 -15.39 -10.81
CA ASN A 29 -2.57 -14.10 -11.20
C ASN A 29 -3.54 -14.25 -12.38
N ALA A 30 -3.18 -15.02 -13.40
CA ALA A 30 -4.06 -15.31 -14.53
C ALA A 30 -5.34 -16.05 -14.10
N GLU A 31 -5.20 -17.02 -13.19
CA GLU A 31 -6.34 -17.76 -12.64
C GLU A 31 -7.24 -16.88 -11.78
N ALA A 32 -6.67 -15.98 -10.97
CA ALA A 32 -7.45 -15.00 -10.22
C ALA A 32 -8.32 -14.13 -11.14
N GLU A 33 -7.75 -13.60 -12.23
CA GLU A 33 -8.51 -12.82 -13.22
C GLU A 33 -9.58 -13.66 -13.90
N ARG A 34 -9.28 -14.91 -14.27
CA ARG A 34 -10.25 -15.83 -14.89
C ARG A 34 -11.43 -16.12 -13.97
N LEU A 35 -11.16 -16.42 -12.69
CA LEU A 35 -12.20 -16.67 -11.68
C LEU A 35 -13.04 -15.41 -11.44
N LEU A 36 -12.41 -14.24 -11.30
CA LEU A 36 -13.12 -12.98 -11.08
C LEU A 36 -13.98 -12.55 -12.27
N ALA A 37 -13.54 -12.83 -13.51
CA ALA A 37 -14.33 -12.56 -14.71
C ALA A 37 -15.62 -13.39 -14.77
N ALA A 38 -15.60 -14.59 -14.19
CA ALA A 38 -16.74 -15.50 -14.11
C ALA A 38 -17.34 -15.57 -12.68
N TRP A 39 -17.09 -14.55 -11.85
CA TRP A 39 -17.47 -14.60 -10.44
C TRP A 39 -18.99 -14.59 -10.26
N PRO A 40 -19.57 -15.56 -9.54
CA PRO A 40 -21.02 -15.62 -9.34
C PRO A 40 -21.48 -14.48 -8.43
N THR A 41 -22.76 -14.10 -8.57
CA THR A 41 -23.39 -13.08 -7.72
C THR A 41 -23.46 -13.52 -6.26
N ASP A 42 -23.67 -14.83 -6.02
CA ASP A 42 -23.66 -15.45 -4.70
C ASP A 42 -22.63 -16.59 -4.67
N PRO A 43 -21.34 -16.29 -4.43
CA PRO A 43 -20.29 -17.29 -4.39
C PRO A 43 -20.40 -18.16 -3.14
N THR A 44 -20.22 -19.45 -3.32
CA THR A 44 -20.21 -20.42 -2.22
C THR A 44 -19.00 -20.20 -1.30
N PRO A 45 -19.06 -20.65 -0.03
CA PRO A 45 -17.91 -20.62 0.85
C PRO A 45 -16.67 -21.32 0.27
N ALA A 46 -16.86 -22.43 -0.45
CA ALA A 46 -15.78 -23.15 -1.11
C ALA A 46 -15.09 -22.30 -2.20
N GLN A 47 -15.87 -21.56 -3.01
CA GLN A 47 -15.31 -20.67 -4.03
C GLN A 47 -14.49 -19.53 -3.40
N ARG A 48 -14.96 -18.93 -2.31
CA ARG A 48 -14.22 -17.88 -1.58
C ARG A 48 -12.91 -18.40 -0.97
N ARG A 49 -12.95 -19.58 -0.32
CA ARG A 49 -11.73 -20.23 0.19
C ARG A 49 -10.72 -20.50 -0.92
N HIS A 50 -11.20 -21.02 -2.06
CA HIS A 50 -10.37 -21.27 -3.22
C HIS A 50 -9.71 -19.99 -3.74
N LEU A 51 -10.49 -18.93 -3.96
CA LEU A 51 -9.98 -17.64 -4.42
C LEU A 51 -9.00 -17.00 -3.42
N ALA A 52 -9.22 -17.16 -2.11
CA ALA A 52 -8.28 -16.71 -1.09
C ALA A 52 -6.91 -17.39 -1.25
N ALA A 53 -6.88 -18.70 -1.49
CA ALA A 53 -5.63 -19.43 -1.68
C ALA A 53 -4.94 -19.09 -3.02
N ILE A 54 -5.72 -18.88 -4.08
CA ILE A 54 -5.21 -18.36 -5.36
C ILE A 54 -4.54 -17.00 -5.16
N PHE A 55 -5.15 -16.06 -4.43
CA PHE A 55 -4.51 -14.78 -4.14
C PHE A 55 -3.24 -14.90 -3.31
N LEU A 56 -3.16 -15.84 -2.36
CA LEU A 56 -1.91 -16.11 -1.65
C LEU A 56 -0.81 -16.63 -2.59
N ALA A 57 -1.16 -17.48 -3.56
CA ALA A 57 -0.23 -17.98 -4.57
C ALA A 57 0.17 -16.88 -5.57
N ALA A 58 -0.73 -15.94 -5.85
CA ALA A 58 -0.49 -14.78 -6.71
C ALA A 58 0.37 -13.69 -6.07
N GLY A 59 0.74 -13.82 -4.79
CA GLY A 59 1.48 -12.79 -4.06
C GLY A 59 0.61 -11.63 -3.56
N GLU A 60 -0.71 -11.81 -3.47
CA GLU A 60 -1.70 -10.78 -3.15
C GLU A 60 -2.38 -11.04 -1.79
N PRO A 61 -1.65 -10.99 -0.65
CA PRO A 61 -2.19 -11.38 0.65
C PRO A 61 -3.33 -10.47 1.14
N GLY A 62 -3.35 -9.19 0.73
CA GLY A 62 -4.44 -8.27 1.05
C GLY A 62 -5.77 -8.71 0.41
N SER A 63 -5.72 -9.08 -0.88
CA SER A 63 -6.88 -9.63 -1.60
C SER A 63 -7.31 -10.99 -1.07
N ALA A 64 -6.36 -11.84 -0.67
CA ALA A 64 -6.66 -13.09 0.02
C ALA A 64 -7.41 -12.85 1.34
N LEU A 65 -6.99 -11.86 2.13
CA LEU A 65 -7.64 -11.49 3.36
C LEU A 65 -9.07 -10.95 3.13
N VAL A 66 -9.32 -10.20 2.05
CA VAL A 66 -10.68 -9.79 1.67
C VAL A 66 -11.60 -11.00 1.54
N GLN A 67 -11.18 -12.02 0.77
CA GLN A 67 -11.97 -13.24 0.59
C GLN A 67 -12.21 -13.97 1.91
N TRP A 68 -11.19 -14.05 2.75
CA TRP A 68 -11.26 -14.69 4.06
C TRP A 68 -12.22 -13.98 5.04
N LEU A 69 -12.21 -12.64 5.05
CA LEU A 69 -13.08 -11.83 5.88
C LEU A 69 -14.55 -11.93 5.48
N ARG A 70 -14.83 -12.20 4.19
CA ARG A 70 -16.19 -12.41 3.67
C ARG A 70 -16.77 -13.79 3.94
N LEU A 71 -15.99 -14.72 4.50
CA LEU A 71 -16.49 -15.99 5.02
C LEU A 71 -17.09 -15.82 6.41
N ALA A 72 -18.19 -16.53 6.69
CA ALA A 72 -18.68 -16.71 8.04
C ALA A 72 -17.61 -17.44 8.88
N PRO A 73 -17.53 -17.22 10.21
CA PRO A 73 -16.52 -17.87 11.05
C PRO A 73 -16.52 -19.41 10.95
N SER A 74 -17.70 -20.04 10.77
CA SER A 74 -17.84 -21.49 10.59
C SER A 74 -17.29 -21.99 9.26
N ASP A 75 -17.14 -21.13 8.26
CA ASP A 75 -16.67 -21.46 6.91
C ASP A 75 -15.17 -21.20 6.70
N ARG A 76 -14.48 -20.71 7.74
CA ARG A 76 -13.04 -20.43 7.73
C ARG A 76 -12.24 -21.70 8.01
N LEU A 77 -12.28 -22.61 7.03
CA LEU A 77 -11.77 -23.97 7.13
C LEU A 77 -10.56 -24.17 6.21
N ALA A 78 -9.74 -25.16 6.55
CA ALA A 78 -8.64 -25.64 5.70
C ALA A 78 -9.19 -26.64 4.66
N SER A 79 -9.98 -26.13 3.72
CA SER A 79 -10.57 -26.91 2.63
C SER A 79 -10.68 -26.07 1.35
N ASP A 80 -10.78 -26.73 0.20
CA ASP A 80 -11.01 -26.10 -1.11
C ASP A 80 -9.87 -25.21 -1.60
N GLY A 81 -8.63 -25.51 -1.18
CA GLY A 81 -7.43 -24.76 -1.57
C GLY A 81 -6.52 -24.44 -0.38
N PRO A 82 -6.96 -23.63 0.60
CA PRO A 82 -6.14 -23.28 1.75
C PRO A 82 -5.80 -24.50 2.61
N THR A 83 -4.51 -24.74 2.82
CA THR A 83 -3.99 -25.71 3.80
C THR A 83 -4.10 -25.13 5.22
N PRO A 84 -3.92 -25.93 6.30
CA PRO A 84 -3.90 -25.42 7.67
C PRO A 84 -2.92 -24.26 7.89
N ASP A 85 -1.74 -24.30 7.24
CA ASP A 85 -0.75 -23.23 7.33
C ASP A 85 -1.23 -21.92 6.66
N LEU A 86 -1.92 -22.03 5.51
CA LEU A 86 -2.48 -20.87 4.83
C LEU A 86 -3.66 -20.27 5.62
N VAL A 87 -4.47 -21.11 6.26
CA VAL A 87 -5.51 -20.67 7.21
C VAL A 87 -4.87 -19.92 8.38
N ALA A 88 -3.82 -20.47 9.00
CA ALA A 88 -3.12 -19.80 10.09
C ALA A 88 -2.51 -18.45 9.65
N LYS A 89 -1.99 -18.36 8.41
CA LYS A 89 -1.49 -17.10 7.83
C LYS A 89 -2.60 -16.06 7.69
N LEU A 90 -3.77 -16.44 7.18
CA LEU A 90 -4.93 -15.54 7.04
C LEU A 90 -5.50 -15.13 8.41
N GLU A 91 -5.57 -16.06 9.36
CA GLU A 91 -6.03 -15.77 10.72
C GLU A 91 -5.10 -14.78 11.44
N LYS A 92 -3.78 -14.96 11.30
CA LYS A 92 -2.79 -14.00 11.81
C LYS A 92 -2.90 -12.64 11.12
N ALA A 93 -3.18 -12.61 9.81
CA ALA A 93 -3.27 -11.37 9.05
C ALA A 93 -4.38 -10.44 9.56
N LYS A 94 -5.53 -11.00 10.01
CA LYS A 94 -6.66 -10.24 10.56
C LYS A 94 -6.28 -9.29 11.71
N GLY A 95 -5.31 -9.68 12.54
CA GLY A 95 -4.87 -8.90 13.70
C GLY A 95 -3.51 -8.21 13.53
N ARG A 96 -2.86 -8.36 12.37
CA ARG A 96 -1.54 -7.77 12.15
C ARG A 96 -1.68 -6.28 11.87
N GLY A 97 -1.03 -5.45 12.68
CA GLY A 97 -1.02 -3.99 12.54
C GLY A 97 -0.42 -3.52 11.21
N ASN A 98 -1.29 -3.00 10.34
CA ASN A 98 -1.00 -2.19 9.15
C ASN A 98 -2.34 -1.80 8.49
N GLU A 99 -2.37 -0.73 7.71
CA GLU A 99 -3.61 -0.26 7.09
C GLU A 99 -4.14 -1.22 6.01
N THR A 100 -3.28 -1.99 5.33
CA THR A 100 -3.73 -2.99 4.33
C THR A 100 -4.66 -4.02 4.97
N ASN A 101 -4.29 -4.55 6.13
CA ASN A 101 -5.04 -5.59 6.81
C ASN A 101 -6.21 -5.04 7.62
N LEU A 102 -5.96 -4.00 8.43
CA LEU A 102 -6.93 -3.51 9.40
C LEU A 102 -7.94 -2.53 8.81
N ILE A 103 -7.63 -1.90 7.67
CA ILE A 103 -8.50 -0.90 7.04
C ILE A 103 -8.89 -1.35 5.63
N ALA A 104 -7.94 -1.52 4.72
CA ALA A 104 -8.23 -1.76 3.31
C ALA A 104 -9.01 -3.07 3.10
N ALA A 105 -8.50 -4.18 3.64
CA ALA A 105 -9.14 -5.49 3.49
C ALA A 105 -10.50 -5.57 4.21
N VAL A 106 -10.61 -5.00 5.41
CA VAL A 106 -11.85 -4.93 6.18
C VAL A 106 -12.91 -4.11 5.45
N LEU A 107 -12.56 -2.92 4.99
CA LEU A 107 -13.47 -2.05 4.25
C LEU A 107 -13.89 -2.67 2.93
N ALA A 108 -12.96 -3.25 2.16
CA ALA A 108 -13.28 -3.94 0.92
C ALA A 108 -14.24 -5.11 1.15
N ALA A 109 -14.03 -5.91 2.20
CA ALA A 109 -14.93 -6.99 2.58
C ALA A 109 -16.34 -6.49 2.93
N GLN A 110 -16.43 -5.41 3.72
CA GLN A 110 -17.71 -4.78 4.10
C GLN A 110 -18.45 -4.16 2.92
N LEU A 111 -17.73 -3.57 1.96
CA LEU A 111 -18.29 -2.98 0.75
C LEU A 111 -18.61 -4.01 -0.34
N GLY A 112 -18.36 -5.29 -0.10
CA GLY A 112 -18.62 -6.36 -1.07
C GLY A 112 -17.66 -6.36 -2.27
N LEU A 113 -16.46 -5.78 -2.13
CA LEU A 113 -15.40 -5.88 -3.11
C LEU A 113 -14.72 -7.25 -3.03
N GLU A 114 -14.17 -7.73 -4.15
CA GLU A 114 -13.53 -9.05 -4.23
C GLU A 114 -12.00 -9.01 -4.11
N ARG A 115 -11.39 -7.83 -4.20
CA ARG A 115 -9.93 -7.67 -4.10
C ARG A 115 -9.51 -6.27 -3.72
N LEU A 116 -8.26 -6.16 -3.30
CA LEU A 116 -7.51 -4.92 -3.25
C LEU A 116 -6.64 -4.80 -4.50
N TRP A 117 -6.07 -3.61 -4.68
CA TRP A 117 -5.08 -3.34 -5.72
C TRP A 117 -3.83 -2.77 -5.06
N SER A 118 -2.77 -3.57 -5.04
CA SER A 118 -1.44 -3.12 -4.62
C SER A 118 -0.89 -2.18 -5.69
N VAL A 119 -0.44 -0.98 -5.29
CA VAL A 119 0.02 0.05 -6.23
C VAL A 119 1.51 0.33 -6.13
N ASP A 120 2.15 -0.08 -5.03
CA ASP A 120 3.59 0.07 -4.83
C ASP A 120 4.30 -1.26 -5.06
N ASP A 121 4.88 -1.40 -6.24
CA ASP A 121 5.62 -2.60 -6.65
C ASP A 121 7.12 -2.49 -6.35
N HIS A 122 7.54 -1.41 -5.70
CA HIS A 122 8.94 -1.10 -5.37
C HIS A 122 9.90 -1.16 -6.56
N SER A 123 9.39 -1.15 -7.79
CA SER A 123 10.23 -1.26 -8.98
C SER A 123 11.12 -0.02 -9.17
N ALA A 124 10.76 1.10 -8.52
CA ALA A 124 11.54 2.33 -8.50
C ALA A 124 12.80 2.23 -7.62
N ASP A 125 12.86 1.26 -6.70
CA ASP A 125 14.03 1.04 -5.86
C ASP A 125 15.28 0.87 -6.73
N ASN A 126 16.37 1.48 -6.25
CA ASN A 126 17.65 1.50 -6.90
C ASN A 126 18.72 1.18 -5.84
N PRO A 127 19.77 0.41 -6.14
CA PRO A 127 20.98 0.45 -5.33
C PRO A 127 21.36 1.89 -5.03
N GLY A 128 21.50 2.22 -3.75
CA GLY A 128 21.94 3.54 -3.34
C GLY A 128 23.36 3.85 -3.84
N PRO A 129 23.87 5.06 -3.61
CA PRO A 129 25.18 5.46 -4.11
C PRO A 129 26.31 4.59 -3.54
N ALA A 130 27.46 4.57 -4.21
CA ALA A 130 28.62 3.80 -3.76
C ALA A 130 29.08 4.22 -2.35
N ASP A 131 29.03 5.51 -2.05
CA ASP A 131 29.36 6.06 -0.73
C ASP A 131 28.08 6.25 0.10
N GLN A 132 27.65 5.16 0.75
CA GLN A 132 26.45 5.13 1.57
C GLN A 132 26.57 6.01 2.82
N GLU A 133 27.77 6.14 3.39
CA GLU A 133 28.01 6.92 4.59
C GLU A 133 27.89 8.42 4.28
N ALA A 134 28.57 8.91 3.23
CA ALA A 134 28.45 10.30 2.81
C ALA A 134 27.03 10.64 2.36
N TYR A 135 26.34 9.70 1.69
CA TYR A 135 24.94 9.85 1.33
C TYR A 135 24.04 10.01 2.56
N ALA A 136 24.15 9.11 3.54
CA ALA A 136 23.37 9.17 4.76
C ALA A 136 23.64 10.49 5.53
N ALA A 137 24.90 10.89 5.64
CA ALA A 137 25.29 12.15 6.29
C ALA A 137 24.73 13.39 5.58
N ALA A 138 24.71 13.40 4.25
CA ALA A 138 24.17 14.49 3.45
C ALA A 138 22.64 14.61 3.63
N ILE A 139 21.91 13.50 3.54
CA ILE A 139 20.45 13.48 3.69
C ILE A 139 20.04 13.81 5.13
N GLN A 140 20.72 13.26 6.14
CA GLN A 140 20.45 13.60 7.55
C GLN A 140 20.65 15.09 7.82
N ARG A 141 21.68 15.70 7.25
CA ARG A 141 21.91 17.15 7.37
C ARG A 141 20.81 17.96 6.68
N ALA A 142 20.33 17.52 5.52
CA ALA A 142 19.21 18.18 4.84
C ALA A 142 17.93 18.12 5.69
N TRP A 143 17.68 17.00 6.36
CA TRP A 143 16.52 16.83 7.24
C TRP A 143 16.60 17.58 8.57
N ASP A 144 17.77 18.11 8.95
CA ASP A 144 17.91 19.05 10.07
C ASP A 144 17.39 20.44 9.68
N ASN A 145 16.07 20.56 9.64
CA ASN A 145 15.38 21.77 9.21
C ASN A 145 14.10 22.04 10.02
N PRO A 146 13.59 23.30 10.03
CA PRO A 146 12.42 23.67 10.83
C PRO A 146 11.14 22.91 10.46
N ALA A 147 10.96 22.52 9.20
CA ALA A 147 9.79 21.78 8.76
C ALA A 147 9.78 20.36 9.34
N THR A 148 10.93 19.68 9.35
CA THR A 148 11.10 18.39 10.03
C THR A 148 10.87 18.50 11.52
N THR A 149 11.40 19.53 12.18
CA THR A 149 11.13 19.77 13.61
C THR A 149 9.64 19.94 13.89
N LYS A 150 8.95 20.75 13.08
CA LYS A 150 7.50 20.97 13.20
C LYS A 150 6.71 19.69 12.98
N ARG A 151 7.04 18.93 11.94
CA ARG A 151 6.35 17.68 11.59
C ARG A 151 6.54 16.62 12.68
N ARG A 152 7.75 16.49 13.22
CA ARG A 152 8.05 15.60 14.35
C ARG A 152 7.28 15.99 15.61
N ALA A 153 7.24 17.27 15.96
CA ALA A 153 6.50 17.74 17.12
C ALA A 153 4.99 17.43 17.00
N GLU A 154 4.43 17.55 15.79
CA GLU A 154 3.03 17.19 15.53
C GLU A 154 2.81 15.68 15.58
N GLU A 155 3.71 14.87 15.01
CA GLU A 155 3.68 13.41 15.10
C GLU A 155 3.75 12.93 16.56
N GLU A 156 4.64 13.52 17.38
CA GLU A 156 4.77 13.24 18.81
C GLU A 156 3.47 13.59 19.55
N ARG A 157 2.88 14.76 19.26
CA ARG A 157 1.60 15.19 19.85
C ARG A 157 0.46 14.24 19.49
N LEU A 158 0.34 13.85 18.22
CA LEU A 158 -0.69 12.92 17.73
C LEU A 158 -0.49 11.53 18.33
N SER A 159 0.75 11.05 18.40
CA SER A 159 1.10 9.74 18.96
C SER A 159 0.77 9.67 20.45
N ALA A 160 1.06 10.73 21.21
CA ALA A 160 0.71 10.82 22.62
C ALA A 160 -0.81 10.77 22.88
N GLY A 161 -1.61 11.22 21.91
CA GLY A 161 -3.08 11.22 21.98
C GLY A 161 -3.75 9.94 21.46
N LEU A 162 -3.02 8.92 20.99
CA LEU A 162 -3.62 7.75 20.33
C LEU A 162 -4.56 6.93 21.23
N ALA A 163 -4.33 6.93 22.54
CA ALA A 163 -5.16 6.21 23.51
C ALA A 163 -6.47 6.94 23.87
N GLU A 164 -6.57 8.22 23.54
CA GLU A 164 -7.76 9.02 23.82
C GLU A 164 -8.92 8.63 22.88
N PRO A 165 -10.18 8.82 23.30
CA PRO A 165 -11.31 8.74 22.39
C PRO A 165 -11.07 9.61 21.15
N ASP A 166 -11.34 9.08 19.95
CA ASP A 166 -11.10 9.76 18.67
C ASP A 166 -9.61 10.00 18.31
N GLY A 167 -8.64 9.57 19.14
CA GLY A 167 -7.20 9.80 18.93
C GLY A 167 -6.67 9.30 17.58
N LEU A 168 -7.04 8.08 17.18
CA LEU A 168 -6.68 7.53 15.87
C LEU A 168 -7.27 8.35 14.72
N MET A 169 -8.52 8.81 14.85
CA MET A 169 -9.17 9.63 13.82
C MET A 169 -8.56 11.03 13.76
N ALA A 170 -8.16 11.61 14.90
CA ALA A 170 -7.42 12.87 14.94
C ALA A 170 -6.09 12.75 14.15
N MET A 171 -5.37 11.64 14.29
CA MET A 171 -4.16 11.38 13.49
C MET A 171 -4.48 11.26 12.00
N TYR A 172 -5.50 10.50 11.60
CA TYR A 172 -5.89 10.42 10.19
C TYR A 172 -6.32 11.76 9.61
N ARG A 173 -7.07 12.58 10.36
CA ARG A 173 -7.47 13.93 9.93
C ARG A 173 -6.24 14.83 9.75
N ALA A 174 -5.28 14.79 10.67
CA ALA A 174 -4.03 15.56 10.53
C ALA A 174 -3.22 15.14 9.30
N TYR A 175 -3.02 13.84 9.08
CA TYR A 175 -2.30 13.34 7.89
C TYR A 175 -3.02 13.60 6.56
N ASN A 176 -4.32 13.87 6.61
CA ASN A 176 -5.12 14.21 5.43
C ASN A 176 -5.41 15.72 5.31
N ASP A 177 -4.90 16.54 6.21
CA ASP A 177 -5.10 17.99 6.16
C ASP A 177 -4.50 18.57 4.86
N PRO A 178 -5.17 19.49 4.15
CA PRO A 178 -4.66 20.07 2.90
C PRO A 178 -3.30 20.77 3.04
N THR A 179 -2.89 21.16 4.25
CA THR A 179 -1.59 21.79 4.50
C THR A 179 -0.44 20.80 4.73
N GLU A 180 -0.76 19.56 5.12
CA GLU A 180 0.23 18.53 5.46
C GLU A 180 1.13 18.13 4.28
N PRO A 181 0.64 17.96 3.03
CA PRO A 181 1.50 17.61 1.90
C PRO A 181 2.67 18.57 1.68
N MET A 182 2.45 19.87 1.85
CA MET A 182 3.50 20.87 1.68
C MET A 182 4.50 20.84 2.84
N LEU A 183 4.02 20.63 4.07
CA LEU A 183 4.89 20.45 5.24
C LEU A 183 5.77 19.20 5.07
N ALA A 184 5.18 18.09 4.64
CA ALA A 184 5.87 16.84 4.34
C ALA A 184 6.95 17.04 3.26
N TYR A 185 6.63 17.74 2.17
CA TYR A 185 7.59 18.10 1.12
C TYR A 185 8.74 18.94 1.67
N GLN A 186 8.44 20.03 2.39
CA GLN A 186 9.48 20.93 2.92
C GLN A 186 10.40 20.26 3.94
N SER A 187 9.86 19.32 4.72
CA SER A 187 10.63 18.53 5.70
C SER A 187 11.62 17.58 5.04
N ASP A 188 11.18 16.85 4.01
CA ASP A 188 11.91 15.73 3.46
C ASP A 188 12.43 16.04 2.04
N PHE A 189 11.58 15.85 1.03
CA PHE A 189 11.98 15.83 -0.37
C PHE A 189 12.45 17.19 -0.90
N GLY A 190 11.83 18.28 -0.44
CA GLY A 190 12.24 19.65 -0.73
C GLY A 190 13.55 20.01 -0.05
N ALA A 191 13.82 19.48 1.14
CA ALA A 191 15.11 19.65 1.80
C ALA A 191 16.22 18.87 1.07
N ALA A 192 15.94 17.62 0.67
CA ALA A 192 16.84 16.84 -0.18
C ALA A 192 17.06 17.52 -1.54
N PHE A 193 16.06 18.17 -2.14
CA PHE A 193 16.20 18.85 -3.43
C PHE A 193 17.29 19.94 -3.44
N VAL A 194 17.43 20.66 -2.33
CA VAL A 194 18.39 21.77 -2.17
C VAL A 194 19.71 21.34 -1.53
N GLU A 195 19.89 20.06 -1.24
CA GLU A 195 21.13 19.49 -0.73
C GLU A 195 22.27 19.68 -1.75
N THR A 196 23.46 20.09 -1.28
CA THR A 196 24.51 20.67 -2.12
C THR A 196 25.73 19.77 -2.34
N SER A 197 25.66 18.49 -2.00
CA SER A 197 26.77 17.56 -2.21
C SER A 197 27.18 17.55 -3.69
N PRO A 198 28.48 17.60 -4.01
CA PRO A 198 28.94 17.54 -5.41
C PRO A 198 28.54 16.24 -6.11
N GLN A 199 28.26 15.18 -5.35
CA GLN A 199 27.75 13.90 -5.83
C GLN A 199 26.27 13.96 -6.26
N GLY A 200 25.53 15.00 -5.87
CA GLY A 200 24.10 15.13 -6.16
C GLY A 200 23.23 14.16 -5.37
N PHE A 201 23.60 13.83 -4.14
CA PHE A 201 22.90 12.86 -3.29
C PHE A 201 21.43 13.22 -3.09
N GLY A 202 21.13 14.47 -2.75
CA GLY A 202 19.74 14.92 -2.59
C GLY A 202 18.91 14.86 -3.87
N ARG A 203 19.50 15.17 -5.03
CA ARG A 203 18.83 15.00 -6.33
C ARG A 203 18.52 13.54 -6.64
N SER A 204 19.45 12.63 -6.32
CA SER A 204 19.23 11.19 -6.47
C SER A 204 18.13 10.69 -5.54
N TYR A 205 18.09 11.16 -4.29
CA TYR A 205 17.06 10.84 -3.31
C TYR A 205 15.67 11.27 -3.82
N LEU A 206 15.54 12.53 -4.25
CA LEU A 206 14.30 13.07 -4.80
C LEU A 206 13.86 12.32 -6.07
N ALA A 207 14.78 12.08 -7.00
CA ALA A 207 14.46 11.40 -8.26
C ALA A 207 13.92 9.98 -8.03
N TYR A 208 14.49 9.24 -7.05
CA TYR A 208 13.95 7.95 -6.62
C TYR A 208 12.51 8.10 -6.11
N TRP A 209 12.28 9.04 -5.18
CA TRP A 209 10.97 9.23 -4.56
C TRP A 209 9.90 9.63 -5.58
N GLU A 210 10.22 10.57 -6.48
CA GLU A 210 9.33 11.00 -7.56
C GLU A 210 9.01 9.84 -8.51
N THR A 211 10.03 9.04 -8.87
CA THR A 211 9.85 7.86 -9.73
C THR A 211 8.92 6.82 -9.08
N ARG A 212 9.08 6.56 -7.78
CA ARG A 212 8.21 5.63 -7.04
C ARG A 212 6.75 6.09 -7.08
N ASN A 213 6.50 7.36 -6.75
CA ASN A 213 5.16 7.92 -6.77
C ASN A 213 4.54 7.96 -8.18
N LEU A 214 5.33 8.23 -9.22
CA LEU A 214 4.86 8.17 -10.61
C LEU A 214 4.40 6.75 -10.99
N ARG A 215 5.16 5.72 -10.61
CA ARG A 215 4.79 4.32 -10.86
C ARG A 215 3.55 3.90 -10.08
N MET A 216 3.45 4.31 -8.82
CA MET A 216 2.26 4.06 -8.01
C MET A 216 1.01 4.71 -8.62
N VAL A 217 1.10 5.96 -9.08
CA VAL A 217 0.00 6.64 -9.76
C VAL A 217 -0.32 6.01 -11.12
N ALA A 218 0.68 5.52 -11.85
CA ALA A 218 0.46 4.76 -13.08
C ALA A 218 -0.33 3.46 -12.81
N ASN A 219 -0.03 2.76 -11.71
CA ASN A 219 -0.78 1.57 -11.29
C ASN A 219 -2.23 1.92 -10.90
N ILE A 220 -2.46 3.06 -10.23
CA ILE A 220 -3.82 3.57 -9.99
C ILE A 220 -4.53 3.85 -11.32
N ARG A 221 -3.82 4.47 -12.28
CA ARG A 221 -4.38 4.80 -13.60
C ARG A 221 -4.84 3.55 -14.36
N ASP A 222 -4.06 2.46 -14.31
CA ASP A 222 -4.45 1.18 -14.91
C ASP A 222 -5.75 0.65 -14.30
N VAL A 223 -5.86 0.69 -12.97
CA VAL A 223 -7.05 0.19 -12.25
C VAL A 223 -8.30 1.01 -12.57
N ILE A 224 -8.23 2.34 -12.53
CA ILE A 224 -9.40 3.20 -12.81
C ILE A 224 -9.84 3.12 -14.27
N GLY A 225 -8.89 2.91 -15.20
CA GLY A 225 -9.18 2.75 -16.63
C GLY A 225 -10.06 1.53 -16.93
N ARG A 226 -10.03 0.51 -16.06
CA ARG A 226 -10.87 -0.70 -16.21
C ARG A 226 -12.35 -0.45 -15.90
N ARG A 227 -12.69 0.62 -15.17
CA ARG A 227 -14.07 0.96 -14.79
C ARG A 227 -14.35 2.46 -14.89
N PRO A 228 -14.66 2.98 -16.10
CA PRO A 228 -15.06 4.37 -16.29
C PRO A 228 -16.21 4.77 -15.35
N GLY A 229 -16.09 5.94 -14.71
CA GLY A 229 -17.07 6.43 -13.73
C GLY A 229 -16.98 5.77 -12.34
N GLY A 230 -16.04 4.85 -12.15
CA GLY A 230 -15.78 4.21 -10.86
C GLY A 230 -15.22 5.16 -9.80
N ARG A 231 -15.27 4.72 -8.55
CA ARG A 231 -14.66 5.41 -7.41
C ARG A 231 -13.56 4.52 -6.83
N LEU A 232 -12.44 5.11 -6.48
CA LEU A 232 -11.31 4.44 -5.86
C LEU A 232 -10.95 5.18 -4.57
N LEU A 233 -10.70 4.44 -3.50
CA LEU A 233 -10.09 4.95 -2.27
C LEU A 233 -8.63 4.48 -2.27
N ALA A 234 -7.69 5.42 -2.27
CA ALA A 234 -6.28 5.13 -2.12
C ALA A 234 -5.91 5.24 -0.64
N ILE A 235 -5.35 4.16 -0.08
CA ILE A 235 -4.77 4.13 1.27
C ILE A 235 -3.26 3.99 1.09
N VAL A 236 -2.51 4.99 1.54
CA VAL A 236 -1.07 5.11 1.30
C VAL A 236 -0.42 5.86 2.47
N GLY A 237 0.89 5.66 2.68
CA GLY A 237 1.64 6.42 3.66
C GLY A 237 1.55 7.94 3.41
N ALA A 238 1.44 8.73 4.48
CA ALA A 238 1.13 10.16 4.41
C ALA A 238 2.07 10.96 3.48
N SER A 239 3.37 10.62 3.45
CA SER A 239 4.36 11.28 2.59
C SER A 239 4.14 11.10 1.08
N HIS A 240 3.30 10.14 0.66
CA HIS A 240 2.93 9.96 -0.75
C HIS A 240 1.75 10.83 -1.20
N LYS A 241 0.88 11.25 -0.27
CA LYS A 241 -0.41 11.90 -0.59
C LYS A 241 -0.25 13.10 -1.52
N GLY A 242 0.70 13.99 -1.22
CA GLY A 242 0.95 15.18 -2.04
C GLY A 242 1.35 14.86 -3.48
N TYR A 243 2.20 13.86 -3.67
CA TYR A 243 2.63 13.42 -5.01
C TYR A 243 1.48 12.72 -5.76
N TYR A 244 0.71 11.88 -5.07
CA TYR A 244 -0.49 11.26 -5.62
C TYR A 244 -1.46 12.31 -6.15
N GLU A 245 -1.80 13.29 -5.33
CA GLU A 245 -2.72 14.36 -5.71
C GLU A 245 -2.15 15.19 -6.87
N ALA A 246 -0.88 15.61 -6.81
CA ALA A 246 -0.25 16.39 -7.86
C ALA A 246 -0.22 15.68 -9.22
N TYR A 247 0.04 14.37 -9.25
CA TYR A 247 0.11 13.60 -10.49
C TYR A 247 -1.29 13.21 -11.01
N LEU A 248 -2.19 12.79 -10.13
CA LEU A 248 -3.57 12.43 -10.52
C LEU A 248 -4.36 13.64 -11.01
N ASP A 249 -4.11 14.84 -10.48
CA ASP A 249 -4.71 16.10 -10.93
C ASP A 249 -4.36 16.44 -12.40
N LYS A 250 -3.28 15.87 -12.94
CA LYS A 250 -2.92 16.02 -14.37
C LYS A 250 -3.69 15.09 -15.30
N MET A 251 -4.48 14.17 -14.78
CA MET A 251 -5.22 13.19 -15.58
C MET A 251 -6.58 13.75 -16.00
N HIS A 252 -6.89 13.65 -17.30
CA HIS A 252 -8.00 14.37 -17.94
C HIS A 252 -9.41 13.99 -17.42
N ASP A 253 -9.57 12.80 -16.87
CA ASP A 253 -10.83 12.18 -16.45
C ASP A 253 -10.79 11.73 -14.98
N VAL A 254 -9.82 12.22 -14.20
CA VAL A 254 -9.71 11.96 -12.76
C VAL A 254 -10.18 13.18 -11.98
N ARG A 255 -11.02 12.95 -10.96
CA ARG A 255 -11.43 13.96 -10.01
C ARG A 255 -11.00 13.56 -8.62
N LEU A 256 -10.13 14.37 -8.01
CA LEU A 256 -9.76 14.23 -6.60
C LEU A 256 -10.95 14.59 -5.71
N VAL A 257 -11.14 13.81 -4.66
CA VAL A 257 -12.20 14.03 -3.67
C VAL A 257 -11.55 14.17 -2.31
N ASP A 258 -11.89 15.26 -1.62
CA ASP A 258 -11.41 15.55 -0.27
C ASP A 258 -11.79 14.43 0.72
N THR A 259 -10.78 13.84 1.35
CA THR A 259 -10.90 12.75 2.32
C THR A 259 -11.42 13.22 3.67
N SER A 260 -11.38 14.52 3.99
CA SER A 260 -11.95 15.08 5.22
C SER A 260 -13.43 14.75 5.39
N LYS A 261 -14.16 14.61 4.26
CA LYS A 261 -15.59 14.26 4.23
C LYS A 261 -15.87 12.82 4.68
N LEU A 262 -14.85 11.96 4.60
CA LEU A 262 -14.88 10.54 4.99
C LEU A 262 -14.39 10.33 6.43
N LEU A 263 -13.47 11.18 6.90
CA LEU A 263 -12.85 11.10 8.23
C LEU A 263 -13.68 11.87 9.28
N ARG A 264 -14.97 11.51 9.41
CA ARG A 264 -15.89 12.13 10.38
C ARG A 264 -15.66 11.63 11.79
#